data_AF-A0A1F3A6K6-F1
#
_entry.id   AF-A0A1F3A6K6-F1
#
_cell.length_a   1.000
_cell.length_b   1.000
_cell.length_c   1.000
_cell.angle_alpha   90.00
_cell.angle_beta   90.00
_cell.angle_gamma   90.00
#
_symmetry.space_group_name_H-M   'P 1'
#
loop_
_entity.id
_entity.type
_entity.pdbx_description
1 polymer ?
#
loop_
_entity_poly.entity_id
_entity_poly.type
_entity_poly.pdbx_seq_one_letter_code
_entity_poly.pdbx_strand_id
1 'polypeptide(L)'
;MKNLLIAAAAATIALSLAPAYAASSSEQISLCGAALEDQGIAPADQFKKKFVTIKGAALKTVTFKLTPLAGGEPQVAECQVKGRTVVGAAIKA
;
A
#
# COMPACT_ATOMS: atom_id res chain seq x y z
N MET A 1 -23.33 49.41 -13.42
CA MET A 1 -21.98 49.96 -13.19
C MET A 1 -21.19 48.95 -12.37
N LYS A 2 -19.95 48.66 -12.81
CA LYS A 2 -18.77 48.32 -11.99
C LYS A 2 -19.02 47.33 -10.83
N ASN A 3 -18.61 46.08 -10.89
CA ASN A 3 -17.23 45.57 -10.76
C ASN A 3 -17.44 44.18 -10.09
N LEU A 4 -16.65 43.13 -10.22
CA LEU A 4 -15.21 43.02 -10.35
C LEU A 4 -14.93 41.59 -10.83
N LEU A 5 -14.05 41.45 -11.81
CA LEU A 5 -13.37 40.21 -12.13
C LEU A 5 -12.61 39.71 -10.89
N ILE A 6 -12.89 38.49 -10.44
CA ILE A 6 -11.94 37.72 -9.64
C ILE A 6 -11.77 36.37 -10.31
N ALA A 7 -10.67 36.29 -11.05
CA ALA A 7 -10.09 35.04 -11.50
C ALA A 7 -9.65 34.21 -10.30
N ALA A 8 -10.05 32.95 -10.27
CA ALA A 8 -9.32 31.91 -9.57
C ALA A 8 -9.40 30.66 -10.45
N ALA A 9 -8.33 30.45 -11.20
CA ALA A 9 -8.05 29.19 -11.86
C ALA A 9 -7.95 28.11 -10.77
N ALA A 10 -9.06 27.41 -10.52
CA ALA A 10 -9.02 26.20 -9.73
C ALA A 10 -8.47 25.12 -10.66
N ALA A 11 -7.19 24.82 -10.46
CA ALA A 11 -6.45 23.79 -11.14
C ALA A 11 -7.30 22.53 -11.27
N THR A 12 -7.41 22.05 -12.51
CA THR A 12 -7.79 20.69 -12.84
C THR A 12 -6.98 19.75 -11.98
N ILE A 13 -7.58 19.20 -10.92
CA ILE A 13 -7.12 17.96 -10.32
C ILE A 13 -7.49 16.90 -11.36
N ALA A 14 -6.64 16.78 -12.37
CA ALA A 14 -6.58 15.60 -13.20
C ALA A 14 -6.20 14.48 -12.24
N LEU A 15 -7.22 13.85 -11.67
CA LEU A 15 -7.13 12.60 -10.94
C LEU A 15 -6.46 11.66 -11.94
N SER A 16 -5.15 11.47 -11.81
CA SER A 16 -4.38 10.60 -12.68
C SER A 16 -5.08 9.26 -12.71
N LEU A 17 -5.75 8.99 -13.82
CA LEU A 17 -6.12 7.67 -14.26
C LEU A 17 -4.80 6.92 -14.45
N ALA A 18 -4.26 6.39 -13.36
CA ALA A 18 -3.15 5.48 -13.40
C ALA A 18 -3.58 4.33 -14.34
N PRO A 19 -2.90 4.13 -15.47
CA PRO A 19 -3.38 3.27 -16.54
C PRO A 19 -3.55 1.86 -16.00
N ALA A 20 -4.70 1.21 -16.23
CA ALA A 20 -5.14 -0.08 -15.66
C ALA A 20 -4.31 -1.30 -16.10
N TYR A 21 -2.99 -1.16 -16.11
CA TYR A 21 -2.06 -2.29 -16.14
C TYR A 21 -2.28 -3.12 -14.89
N ALA A 22 -2.48 -4.42 -15.08
CA ALA A 22 -2.41 -5.38 -14.00
C ALA A 22 -1.15 -5.08 -13.20
N ALA A 23 -1.32 -4.62 -11.95
CA ALA A 23 -0.22 -4.24 -11.09
C ALA A 23 0.78 -5.39 -11.11
N SER A 24 2.02 -5.10 -11.52
CA SER A 24 3.07 -6.10 -11.53
C SER A 24 3.26 -6.63 -10.11
N SER A 25 3.74 -7.86 -9.92
CA SER A 25 3.95 -8.43 -8.58
C SER A 25 4.77 -7.49 -7.68
N SER A 26 5.74 -6.77 -8.26
CA SER A 26 6.52 -5.73 -7.57
C SER A 26 5.65 -4.59 -7.03
N GLU A 27 4.72 -4.09 -7.85
CA GLU A 27 3.78 -3.02 -7.48
C GLU A 27 2.83 -3.49 -6.37
N GLN A 28 2.36 -4.75 -6.41
CA GLN A 28 1.53 -5.34 -5.35
C GLN A 28 2.31 -5.51 -4.03
N ILE A 29 3.59 -5.87 -4.10
CA ILE A 29 4.49 -5.94 -2.94
C ILE A 29 4.66 -4.56 -2.33
N SER A 30 4.94 -3.53 -3.13
CA SER A 30 5.06 -2.14 -2.67
C SER A 30 3.76 -1.63 -2.04
N LEU A 31 2.61 -1.88 -2.66
CA LEU A 31 1.30 -1.48 -2.14
C LEU A 31 1.00 -2.12 -0.78
N CYS A 32 1.25 -3.43 -0.65
CA CYS A 32 1.06 -4.12 0.63
C CYS A 32 2.05 -3.64 1.70
N GLY A 33 3.32 -3.45 1.35
CA GLY A 33 4.33 -2.94 2.26
C GLY A 33 3.97 -1.56 2.84
N ALA A 34 3.45 -0.67 1.99
CA ALA A 34 2.97 0.66 2.38
C ALA A 34 1.68 0.59 3.21
N ALA A 35 0.73 -0.28 2.86
CA ALA A 35 -0.50 -0.45 3.63
C ALA A 35 -0.24 -0.98 5.05
N LEU A 36 0.75 -1.86 5.23
CA LEU A 36 1.16 -2.32 6.56
C LEU A 36 1.77 -1.19 7.42
N GLU A 37 2.45 -0.23 6.80
CA GLU A 37 2.98 0.95 7.50
C GLU A 37 1.87 1.93 7.86
N ASP A 38 1.02 2.26 6.89
CA ASP A 38 -0.08 3.22 7.05
C ASP A 38 -1.09 2.77 8.12
N GLN A 39 -1.35 1.46 8.20
CA GLN A 39 -2.21 0.87 9.24
C GLN A 39 -1.50 0.68 10.59
N GLY A 40 -0.23 1.05 10.71
CA GLY A 40 0.56 0.88 11.93
C GLY A 40 0.86 -0.57 12.31
N ILE A 41 0.66 -1.53 11.38
CA ILE A 41 0.90 -2.96 11.60
C ILE A 41 2.40 -3.26 11.61
N ALA A 42 3.14 -2.68 10.67
CA ALA A 42 4.58 -2.88 10.52
C ALA A 42 5.29 -1.57 10.15
N PRO A 43 5.31 -0.58 11.06
CA PRO A 43 6.01 0.68 10.83
C PRO A 43 7.51 0.46 10.60
N ALA A 44 8.09 1.18 9.62
CA ALA A 44 9.49 1.01 9.20
C ALA A 44 10.51 1.24 10.33
N ASP A 45 10.17 2.11 11.29
CA ASP A 45 11.02 2.43 12.44
C ASP A 45 11.01 1.33 13.52
N GLN A 46 10.10 0.37 13.44
CA GLN A 46 10.01 -0.73 14.42
C GLN A 46 10.25 -2.11 13.80
N PHE A 47 9.98 -2.29 12.51
CA PHE A 47 10.06 -3.59 11.85
C PHE A 47 10.85 -3.54 10.54
N LYS A 48 11.76 -4.51 10.38
CA LYS A 48 12.34 -4.85 9.08
C LYS A 48 11.40 -5.79 8.33
N LYS A 49 10.82 -5.31 7.24
CA LYS A 49 9.96 -6.08 6.33
C LYS A 49 10.80 -6.84 5.30
N LYS A 50 10.56 -8.14 5.15
CA LYS A 50 11.13 -8.98 4.08
C LYS A 50 10.01 -9.66 3.31
N PHE A 51 9.92 -9.42 2.01
CA PHE A 51 8.99 -10.14 1.16
C PHE A 51 9.28 -11.65 1.18
N VAL A 52 8.22 -12.45 1.31
CA VAL A 52 8.30 -13.92 1.34
C VAL A 52 7.71 -14.51 0.07
N THR A 53 6.44 -14.22 -0.20
CA THR A 53 5.73 -14.83 -1.32
C THR A 53 4.51 -14.01 -1.73
N ILE A 54 4.06 -14.23 -2.95
CA ILE A 54 2.78 -13.75 -3.45
C ILE A 54 2.03 -14.92 -4.08
N LYS A 55 0.77 -15.13 -3.66
CA LYS A 55 -0.06 -16.26 -4.11
C LYS A 55 -1.45 -15.78 -4.49
N GLY A 56 -2.18 -16.59 -5.25
CA GLY A 56 -3.54 -16.27 -5.72
C GLY A 56 -3.57 -15.68 -7.13
N ALA A 57 -4.77 -15.66 -7.73
CA ALA A 57 -4.98 -15.20 -9.11
C ALA A 57 -5.67 -13.83 -9.14
N ALA A 58 -6.98 -13.79 -8.88
CA ALA A 58 -7.76 -12.55 -8.85
C ALA A 58 -7.58 -11.75 -7.55
N LEU A 59 -7.42 -12.46 -6.43
CA LEU A 59 -7.06 -11.91 -5.13
C LEU A 59 -5.68 -12.43 -4.77
N LYS A 60 -4.72 -11.52 -4.65
CA LYS A 60 -3.31 -11.80 -4.42
C LYS A 60 -3.00 -11.65 -2.94
N THR A 61 -2.56 -12.72 -2.28
CA THR A 61 -2.04 -12.64 -0.92
C THR A 61 -0.55 -12.42 -0.97
N VAL A 62 -0.09 -11.26 -0.50
CA VAL A 62 1.31 -10.88 -0.36
C VAL A 62 1.74 -11.13 1.08
N THR A 63 2.75 -11.97 1.29
CA THR A 63 3.26 -12.31 2.62
C THR A 63 4.61 -11.63 2.85
N PHE A 64 4.72 -10.96 4.00
CA PHE A 64 5.94 -10.37 4.53
C PHE A 64 6.34 -11.04 5.83
N LYS A 65 7.64 -11.22 6.03
CA LYS A 65 8.23 -11.52 7.33
C LYS A 65 8.65 -10.20 7.98
N LEU A 66 8.18 -9.96 9.18
CA LEU A 66 8.46 -8.78 9.99
C LEU A 66 9.48 -9.18 11.06
N THR A 67 10.62 -8.51 11.09
CA THR A 67 11.60 -8.69 12.17
C THR A 67 11.63 -7.42 13.02
N PRO A 68 11.25 -7.48 14.31
CA PRO A 68 11.34 -6.33 15.20
C PRO A 68 12.77 -5.83 15.33
N LEU A 69 12.97 -4.52 15.24
CA LEU A 69 14.30 -3.89 15.38
C LEU A 69 14.78 -3.87 16.84
N ALA A 70 13.86 -3.79 17.80
CA ALA A 70 14.16 -3.83 19.23
C ALA A 70 14.56 -5.22 19.76
N GLY A 71 14.67 -6.22 18.87
CA GLY A 71 14.76 -7.62 19.26
C GLY A 71 13.37 -8.21 19.52
N GLY A 72 13.26 -9.54 19.38
CA GLY A 72 12.00 -10.26 19.52
C GLY A 72 11.79 -11.31 18.43
N GLU A 73 10.67 -12.02 18.52
CA GLU A 73 10.32 -13.06 17.56
C GLU A 73 9.85 -12.45 16.23
N PRO A 74 10.28 -12.99 15.09
CA PRO A 74 9.83 -12.51 13.80
C PRO A 74 8.37 -12.90 13.56
N GLN A 75 7.56 -11.91 13.19
CA GLN A 75 6.15 -12.09 12.87
C GLN A 75 5.96 -12.23 11.35
N VAL A 76 4.79 -12.70 10.93
CA VAL A 76 4.43 -12.77 9.51
C VAL A 76 3.24 -11.85 9.31
N ALA A 77 3.29 -10.97 8.33
CA ALA A 77 2.15 -10.17 7.90
C ALA A 77 1.71 -10.59 6.50
N GLU A 78 0.41 -10.51 6.26
CA GLU A 78 -0.18 -10.78 4.96
C GLU A 78 -1.07 -9.61 4.56
N CYS A 79 -0.99 -9.21 3.29
CA CYS A 79 -2.01 -8.36 2.69
C CYS A 79 -2.72 -9.07 1.56
N GLN A 80 -4.00 -8.80 1.42
CA GLN A 80 -4.81 -9.19 0.29
C GLN A 80 -4.89 -8.01 -0.67
N VAL A 81 -4.46 -8.21 -1.91
CA VAL A 81 -4.42 -7.21 -2.97
C VAL A 81 -5.32 -7.67 -4.11
N LYS A 82 -6.26 -6.82 -4.52
CA LYS A 82 -7.13 -7.05 -5.68
C LYS A 82 -6.84 -5.97 -6.72
N GLY A 83 -6.14 -6.34 -7.79
CA GLY A 83 -5.65 -5.38 -8.79
C GLY A 83 -4.61 -4.43 -8.18
N ARG A 84 -5.00 -3.18 -7.93
CA ARG A 84 -4.18 -2.12 -7.32
C ARG A 84 -4.63 -1.70 -5.93
N THR A 85 -5.58 -2.41 -5.35
CA THR A 85 -6.18 -2.04 -4.07
C THR A 85 -5.81 -3.09 -3.03
N VAL A 86 -5.26 -2.65 -1.89
CA VAL A 86 -5.13 -3.50 -0.71
C VAL A 86 -6.51 -3.58 -0.06
N VAL A 87 -7.10 -4.78 -0.04
CA VAL A 87 -8.43 -5.03 0.51
C VAL A 87 -8.38 -5.58 1.94
N GLY A 88 -7.19 -5.94 2.43
CA GLY A 88 -6.96 -6.32 3.81
C GLY A 88 -5.47 -6.44 4.10
N ALA A 89 -5.07 -6.15 5.34
CA ALA A 89 -3.72 -6.36 5.84
C ALA A 89 -3.80 -6.79 7.32
N ALA A 90 -3.01 -7.79 7.71
CA ALA A 90 -3.02 -8.32 9.07
C ALA A 90 -1.70 -9.03 9.41
N ILE A 91 -1.39 -9.13 10.70
CA ILE A 91 -0.39 -10.08 11.20
C ILE A 91 -1.02 -11.45 11.24
N LYS A 92 -0.34 -12.42 10.63
CA LYS A 92 -0.68 -13.83 10.71
C LYS A 92 -0.23 -14.36 12.08
N ALA A 93 -1.20 -14.81 12.87
CA ALA A 93 -0.96 -15.52 14.12
C ALA A 93 -0.33 -16.90 13.87
#